data_AF-A0A2T2VR61-F1
#
_entry.id   AF-A0A2T2VR61-F1
#
_cell.length_a   1.000
_cell.length_b   1.000
_cell.length_c   1.000
_cell.angle_alpha   90.00
_cell.angle_beta   90.00
_cell.angle_gamma   90.00
#
_symmetry.space_group_name_H-M   'P 1'
#
loop_
_entity.id
_entity.type
_entity.pdbx_description
1 polymer ?
#
loop_
_entity_poly.entity_id
_entity_poly.type
_entity_poly.pdbx_seq_one_letter_code
_entity_poly.pdbx_strand_id
1 'polypeptide(L)'
;MKQWLNYTFGGQSCRLYFDGSMHVKALNTLFISDLHLGKGGQFRKEGIPTPVAAHKKGMQRLKEAMERHPTSNVVFLGDLFDGNQNKETIDLKSLIQKAGSRTFTLVKGNHDYDLPDWAD
;
A
#
# COMPACT_ATOMS: atom_id res chain seq x y z
N MET A 1 -15.95 9.55 -16.06
CA MET A 1 -16.66 8.70 -15.07
C MET A 1 -16.11 9.00 -13.68
N LYS A 2 -16.96 9.03 -12.64
CA LYS A 2 -16.48 9.08 -11.25
C LYS A 2 -15.67 7.81 -10.97
N GLN A 3 -14.51 7.95 -10.31
CA GLN A 3 -13.58 6.86 -10.01
C GLN A 3 -13.71 6.35 -8.56
N TRP A 4 -14.81 6.69 -7.87
CA TRP A 4 -15.07 6.29 -6.49
C TRP A 4 -16.56 6.22 -6.17
N LEU A 5 -16.87 5.48 -5.10
CA LEU A 5 -18.18 5.42 -4.45
C LEU A 5 -18.10 6.16 -3.11
N ASN A 6 -19.19 6.84 -2.73
CA ASN A 6 -19.34 7.35 -1.37
C ASN A 6 -20.06 6.30 -0.53
N TYR A 7 -19.57 6.03 0.67
CA TYR A 7 -20.16 5.08 1.60
C TYR A 7 -20.05 5.59 3.04
N THR A 8 -20.92 5.13 3.93
CA THR A 8 -20.83 5.44 5.36
C THR A 8 -20.57 4.16 6.14
N PHE A 9 -19.47 4.12 6.88
CA PHE A 9 -19.09 2.98 7.71
C PHE A 9 -18.76 3.46 9.12
N GLY A 10 -19.36 2.85 10.14
CA GLY A 10 -19.17 3.27 11.54
C GLY A 10 -19.49 4.75 11.79
N GLY A 11 -20.44 5.33 11.05
CA GLY A 11 -20.77 6.76 11.10
C GLY A 11 -19.80 7.69 10.37
N GLN A 12 -18.73 7.18 9.76
CA GLN A 12 -17.75 7.97 9.02
C GLN A 12 -18.04 7.95 7.51
N SER A 13 -17.92 9.11 6.86
CA SER A 13 -18.00 9.20 5.39
C SER A 13 -16.69 8.75 4.75
N CYS A 14 -16.78 7.73 3.90
CA CYS A 14 -15.66 7.12 3.18
C CYS A 14 -15.82 7.32 1.66
N ARG A 15 -14.69 7.52 0.97
CA ARG A 15 -14.60 7.38 -0.49
C ARG A 15 -13.89 6.07 -0.79
N LEU A 16 -14.58 5.16 -1.45
CA LEU A 16 -14.06 3.86 -1.90
C LEU A 16 -13.63 3.99 -3.37
N TYR A 17 -12.35 3.88 -3.65
CA TYR A 17 -11.80 4.02 -5.00
C TYR A 17 -11.70 2.66 -5.70
N PHE A 18 -11.85 2.65 -7.03
CA PHE A 18 -11.77 1.42 -7.82
C PHE A 18 -10.36 0.80 -7.89
N ASP A 19 -9.34 1.52 -7.42
CA ASP A 19 -8.01 0.97 -7.21
C ASP A 19 -7.85 0.17 -5.91
N GLY A 20 -8.91 0.06 -5.09
CA GLY A 20 -8.93 -0.67 -3.83
C GLY A 20 -8.62 0.19 -2.60
N SER A 21 -8.23 1.46 -2.77
CA SER A 21 -7.97 2.36 -1.65
C SER A 21 -9.25 2.99 -1.10
N MET A 22 -9.23 3.35 0.19
CA MET A 22 -10.32 4.08 0.84
C MET A 22 -9.80 5.36 1.48
N HIS A 23 -10.45 6.50 1.23
CA HIS A 23 -10.12 7.76 1.91
C HIS A 23 -11.22 8.15 2.90
N VAL A 24 -10.83 8.47 4.13
CA VAL A 24 -11.73 9.00 5.16
C VAL A 24 -11.30 10.43 5.46
N LYS A 25 -12.10 11.40 4.97
CA LYS A 25 -11.78 12.83 5.08
C LYS A 25 -11.68 13.30 6.53
N ALA A 26 -12.58 12.84 7.40
CA ALA A 26 -12.61 13.21 8.82
C ALA A 26 -11.33 12.81 9.57
N LEU A 27 -10.66 11.74 9.11
CA LEU A 27 -9.40 11.25 9.67
C LEU A 27 -8.18 11.76 8.88
N ASN A 28 -8.38 12.51 7.78
CA ASN A 28 -7.34 12.85 6.81
C ASN A 28 -6.44 11.64 6.47
N THR A 29 -7.05 10.48 6.22
CA THR A 29 -6.31 9.21 6.11
C THR A 29 -6.74 8.42 4.88
N LEU A 30 -5.74 7.90 4.17
CA LEU A 30 -5.85 6.93 3.08
C LEU A 30 -5.54 5.52 3.63
N PHE A 31 -6.48 4.60 3.46
CA PHE A 31 -6.36 3.20 3.87
C PHE A 31 -6.12 2.32 2.64
N ILE A 32 -5.20 1.37 2.77
CA ILE A 32 -4.79 0.42 1.73
C ILE A 32 -4.47 -0.91 2.42
N SER A 33 -4.77 -2.06 1.82
CA SER A 33 -4.47 -3.38 2.40
C SER A 33 -3.83 -4.31 1.37
N ASP A 34 -3.22 -5.41 1.85
CA ASP A 34 -2.87 -6.60 1.06
C ASP A 34 -1.92 -6.33 -0.13
N LEU A 35 -0.91 -5.47 0.03
CA LEU A 35 0.05 -5.19 -1.05
C LEU A 35 0.95 -6.40 -1.36
N HIS A 36 1.26 -7.23 -0.36
CA HIS A 36 2.10 -8.43 -0.49
C HIS A 36 3.44 -8.19 -1.22
N LEU A 37 4.16 -7.13 -0.83
CA LEU A 37 5.48 -6.83 -1.39
C LEU A 37 6.48 -7.91 -0.98
N GLY A 38 7.11 -8.57 -1.95
CA GLY A 38 7.92 -9.75 -1.62
C GLY A 38 7.59 -10.94 -2.52
N LYS A 39 6.29 -11.20 -2.66
CA LYS A 39 5.72 -12.43 -3.20
C LYS A 39 6.15 -12.73 -4.63
N GLY A 40 6.06 -11.74 -5.51
CA GLY A 40 6.44 -11.91 -6.91
C GLY A 40 7.94 -12.18 -7.08
N GLY A 41 8.76 -11.53 -6.26
CA GLY A 41 10.20 -11.78 -6.18
C GLY A 41 10.53 -13.20 -5.71
N GLN A 42 9.83 -13.67 -4.68
CA GLN A 42 10.02 -15.00 -4.13
C GLN A 42 9.60 -16.09 -5.11
N PHE A 43 8.43 -15.97 -5.73
CA PHE A 43 7.98 -16.89 -6.78
C PHE A 43 8.98 -17.01 -7.92
N ARG A 44 9.57 -15.90 -8.36
CA ARG A 44 10.64 -15.93 -9.39
C ARG A 44 11.88 -16.69 -8.92
N LYS A 45 12.29 -16.55 -7.66
CA LYS A 45 13.43 -17.31 -7.09
C LYS A 45 13.13 -18.82 -7.05
N GLU A 46 11.88 -19.19 -6.87
CA GLU A 46 11.41 -20.59 -6.84
C GLU A 46 11.10 -21.16 -8.24
N GLY A 47 11.39 -20.40 -9.31
CA GLY A 47 11.17 -20.85 -10.69
C GLY A 47 9.73 -20.68 -11.19
N ILE A 48 8.85 -20.05 -10.40
CA ILE A 48 7.48 -19.73 -10.80
C ILE A 48 7.46 -18.41 -11.58
N PRO A 49 7.08 -18.41 -12.87
CA PRO A 49 7.11 -17.20 -13.68
C PRO A 49 6.06 -16.20 -13.21
N THR A 50 6.50 -15.12 -12.55
CA THR A 50 5.64 -14.00 -12.14
C THR A 50 6.03 -12.71 -12.87
N PRO A 51 5.11 -12.03 -13.58
CA PRO A 51 5.43 -10.83 -14.37
C PRO A 51 5.96 -9.68 -13.50
N VAL A 52 7.17 -9.20 -13.79
CA VAL A 52 7.75 -8.01 -13.14
C VAL A 52 6.89 -6.76 -13.40
N ALA A 53 6.19 -6.70 -14.53
CA ALA A 53 5.27 -5.62 -14.86
C ALA A 53 4.10 -5.49 -13.88
N ALA A 54 3.69 -6.58 -13.21
CA ALA A 54 2.62 -6.55 -12.22
C ALA A 54 3.01 -5.68 -11.01
N HIS A 55 4.23 -5.90 -10.48
CA HIS A 55 4.78 -5.09 -9.38
C HIS A 55 4.87 -3.61 -9.77
N LYS A 56 5.46 -3.30 -10.93
CA LYS A 56 5.58 -1.91 -11.42
C LYS A 56 4.22 -1.22 -11.53
N LYS A 57 3.21 -1.92 -12.06
CA LYS A 57 1.84 -1.40 -12.17
C LYS A 57 1.19 -1.20 -10.80
N GLY A 58 1.40 -2.11 -9.86
CA GLY A 58 0.96 -1.97 -8.47
C GLY A 58 1.57 -0.73 -7.81
N MET A 59 2.87 -0.53 -7.97
CA MET A 59 3.57 0.63 -7.41
C MET A 59 3.12 1.96 -8.02
N GLN A 60 2.86 1.98 -9.33
CA GLN A 60 2.30 3.15 -9.99
C GLN A 60 0.90 3.48 -9.46
N ARG A 61 0.03 2.48 -9.26
CA ARG A 61 -1.30 2.67 -8.67
C ARG A 61 -1.22 3.19 -7.22
N LEU A 62 -0.30 2.66 -6.42
CA LEU A 62 -0.10 3.13 -5.05
C LEU A 62 0.33 4.60 -5.04
N LYS A 63 1.30 4.95 -5.89
CA LYS A 63 1.75 6.33 -6.06
C LYS A 63 0.59 7.26 -6.45
N GLU A 64 -0.20 6.89 -7.45
CA GLU A 64 -1.37 7.67 -7.89
C GLU A 64 -2.41 7.83 -6.76
N ALA A 65 -2.67 6.78 -5.99
CA ALA A 65 -3.58 6.84 -4.85
C ALA A 65 -3.08 7.83 -3.77
N MET A 66 -1.78 7.81 -3.48
CA MET A 66 -1.14 8.74 -2.55
C MET A 66 -1.12 10.17 -3.10
N GLU A 67 -0.92 10.38 -4.39
CA GLU A 67 -0.90 11.70 -5.04
C GLU A 67 -2.29 12.35 -5.09
N ARG A 68 -3.39 11.56 -5.15
CA ARG A 68 -4.76 12.09 -5.00
C ARG A 68 -5.02 12.73 -3.64
N HIS A 69 -4.28 12.32 -2.60
CA HIS A 69 -4.46 12.80 -1.22
C HIS A 69 -3.11 13.24 -0.64
N PRO A 70 -2.55 14.34 -1.15
CA PRO A 70 -1.14 14.66 -0.94
C PRO A 70 -0.78 15.03 0.51
N THR A 71 -1.77 15.34 1.33
CA THR A 71 -1.62 15.72 2.75
C THR A 71 -2.17 14.67 3.70
N SER A 72 -2.70 13.54 3.20
CA SER A 72 -3.29 12.51 4.05
C SER A 72 -2.24 11.56 4.59
N ASN A 73 -2.46 11.10 5.81
CA ASN A 73 -1.74 9.97 6.38
C ASN A 73 -2.07 8.71 5.59
N VAL A 74 -1.19 7.72 5.64
CA VAL A 74 -1.39 6.43 4.98
C VAL A 74 -1.37 5.33 6.03
N VAL A 75 -2.44 4.54 6.06
CA VAL A 75 -2.55 3.37 6.92
C VAL A 75 -2.61 2.11 6.05
N PHE A 76 -1.63 1.25 6.20
CA PHE A 76 -1.63 -0.09 5.64
C PHE A 76 -2.35 -1.03 6.62
N LEU A 77 -3.44 -1.66 6.16
CA LEU A 77 -4.29 -2.56 6.93
C LEU A 77 -3.88 -4.02 6.70
N GLY A 78 -2.66 -4.37 7.11
CA GLY A 78 -2.13 -5.73 7.08
C GLY A 78 -1.58 -6.20 5.73
N ASP A 79 -0.79 -7.26 5.81
CA ASP A 79 -0.19 -8.02 4.73
C ASP A 79 0.50 -7.12 3.69
N LEU A 80 1.31 -6.19 4.22
CA LEU A 80 2.12 -5.26 3.43
C LEU A 80 3.33 -5.98 2.85
N PHE A 81 3.95 -6.85 3.63
CA PHE A 81 5.14 -7.63 3.25
C PHE A 81 4.82 -9.12 3.17
N ASP A 82 5.46 -9.82 2.24
CA ASP A 82 5.40 -11.28 2.12
C ASP A 82 6.83 -11.85 2.18
N GLY A 83 7.35 -11.93 3.41
CA GLY A 83 8.66 -12.46 3.75
C GLY A 83 9.85 -11.53 3.45
N ASN A 84 10.93 -12.13 2.96
CA ASN A 84 12.26 -11.50 2.92
C ASN A 84 12.33 -10.20 2.10
N GLN A 85 13.10 -9.25 2.63
CA GLN A 85 13.46 -8.00 1.96
C GLN A 85 13.97 -8.21 0.52
N ASN A 86 13.43 -7.43 -0.40
CA ASN A 86 13.80 -7.50 -1.81
C ASN A 86 13.64 -6.14 -2.51
N LYS A 87 13.73 -6.13 -3.84
CA LYS A 87 13.56 -4.91 -4.63
C LYS A 87 12.19 -4.24 -4.43
N GLU A 88 11.15 -5.02 -4.22
CA GLU A 88 9.77 -4.53 -4.05
C GLU A 88 9.61 -3.76 -2.73
N THR A 89 10.26 -4.22 -1.66
CA THR A 89 10.28 -3.51 -0.37
C THR A 89 11.10 -2.22 -0.44
N ILE A 90 12.21 -2.23 -1.19
CA ILE A 90 13.03 -1.02 -1.45
C ILE A 90 12.25 0.03 -2.26
N ASP A 91 11.46 -0.40 -3.26
CA ASP A 91 10.64 0.50 -4.07
C ASP A 91 9.60 1.23 -3.20
N LEU A 92 8.97 0.53 -2.24
CA LEU A 92 8.08 1.14 -1.26
C LEU A 92 8.80 2.14 -0.36
N LYS A 93 9.98 1.79 0.18
CA LYS A 93 10.81 2.72 0.97
C LYS A 93 11.07 4.02 0.22
N SER A 94 11.46 3.92 -1.06
CA SER A 94 11.72 5.10 -1.90
C SER A 94 10.45 5.95 -2.09
N LEU A 95 9.29 5.31 -2.26
CA LEU A 95 8.02 6.03 -2.41
C LEU A 95 7.64 6.76 -1.12
N ILE A 96 7.76 6.11 0.03
CA ILE A 96 7.49 6.69 1.36
C ILE A 96 8.42 7.90 1.62
N GLN A 97 9.72 7.76 1.36
CA GLN A 97 10.69 8.83 1.55
C GLN A 97 10.41 10.07 0.68
N LYS A 98 9.86 9.86 -0.52
CA LYS A 98 9.46 10.96 -1.43
C LYS A 98 8.15 11.62 -1.03
N ALA A 99 7.36 11.02 -0.15
CA ALA A 99 6.03 11.49 0.20
C ALA A 99 6.01 12.63 1.22
N GLY A 100 7.17 13.11 1.67
CA GLY A 100 7.31 14.25 2.58
C GLY A 100 6.97 13.90 4.03
N SER A 101 6.37 14.85 4.76
CA SER A 101 6.07 14.74 6.20
C SER A 101 4.80 13.92 6.54
N ARG A 102 4.37 13.02 5.64
CA ARG A 102 3.20 12.17 5.89
C ARG A 102 3.52 11.12 6.93
N THR A 103 2.53 10.78 7.76
CA THR A 103 2.63 9.62 8.63
C THR A 103 2.23 8.36 7.85
N PHE A 104 3.05 7.32 7.98
CA PHE A 104 2.77 5.99 7.47
C PHE A 104 2.64 5.05 8.67
N THR A 105 1.56 4.27 8.70
CA THR A 105 1.30 3.33 9.80
C THR A 105 0.95 1.97 9.20
N LEU A 106 1.58 0.91 9.69
CA LEU A 106 1.20 -0.46 9.39
C LEU A 106 0.44 -1.04 10.58
N VAL A 107 -0.81 -1.45 10.36
CA VAL A 107 -1.51 -2.39 11.23
C VAL A 107 -1.06 -3.78 10.79
N LYS A 108 -0.26 -4.48 11.62
CA LYS A 108 0.35 -5.76 11.23
C LYS A 108 -0.70 -6.83 10.92
N GLY A 109 -0.57 -7.46 9.76
CA GLY A 109 -1.27 -8.69 9.37
C GLY A 109 -0.49 -9.95 9.75
N ASN A 110 -0.96 -11.11 9.28
CA ASN A 110 -0.31 -12.40 9.57
C ASN A 110 0.92 -12.67 8.69
N HIS A 111 1.05 -12.01 7.54
CA HIS A 111 2.25 -12.10 6.69
C HIS A 111 3.38 -11.13 7.12
N ASP A 112 3.06 -10.12 7.94
CA ASP A 112 4.01 -9.09 8.39
C ASP A 112 4.91 -9.54 9.57
N TYR A 113 5.40 -10.78 9.52
CA TYR A 113 6.26 -11.36 10.57
C TYR A 113 7.74 -11.00 10.43
N ASP A 114 8.19 -10.71 9.20
CA ASP A 114 9.57 -10.29 8.89
C ASP A 114 9.55 -8.89 8.26
N LEU A 115 9.74 -7.88 9.12
CA LEU A 115 9.67 -6.49 8.71
C LEU A 115 11.03 -5.95 8.22
N PRO A 116 11.02 -4.96 7.30
CA PRO A 116 12.24 -4.27 6.94
C PRO A 116 12.88 -3.54 8.12
N ASP A 117 14.20 -3.41 8.07
CA ASP A 117 15.00 -2.61 9.01
C ASP A 117 14.65 -1.12 9.06
N TRP A 118 13.83 -0.64 8.11
CA TRP A 118 13.38 0.73 8.01
C TRP A 118 11.92 0.93 8.43
N ALA A 119 11.22 -0.14 8.81
CA ALA A 119 9.80 -0.13 9.15
C ALA A 119 9.54 0.06 10.66
N ASP A 120 10.51 0.62 11.39
CA ASP A 120 10.43 0.95 12.82
C ASP A 120 9.36 2.00 13.15
#